data_AF-A0A8B7DRQ3-F1
#
_entry.id   AF-A0A8B7DRQ3-F1
#
_cell.length_a   1.000
_cell.length_b   1.000
_cell.length_c   1.000
_cell.angle_alpha   90.00
_cell.angle_beta   90.00
_cell.angle_gamma   90.00
#
_symmetry.space_group_name_H-M   'P 1'
#
loop_
_entity.id
_entity.type
_entity.pdbx_description
1 polymer ?
#
loop_
_entity_poly.entity_id
_entity_poly.type
_entity_poly.pdbx_seq_one_letter_code
_entity_poly.pdbx_strand_id
1 'polypeptide(L)'
;MMQQNLVIVWVQLQNAQIFLFHSVKLTPFSVTLQNLLVHLSLLVATLTGHVEEVVKLVHPEVNSNAMQMFLVQHIEKDLALLSNRIAKNNDDTNSAVHAFLKHLLLNDEPDSTMMADLTSVQIRNQYENAFDRKFIQPFFNSLDEELLQFNKFLIAERCINDSPLMRKIFELDEELDLSNITVMNPQLWLYKQSVSIESLKVAVQLRAGGGAKDISILVKFLEKESVLSLIKELPLILELQKILQQEFNYKLDKQTAVDKTVNEFLADINPELKKKIDKLTKCFIKTWNQAHGLFT
;
A
#
# COMPACT_ATOMS: atom_id res chain seq x y z
N MET A 1 -20.49 13.88 -14.69
CA MET A 1 -20.48 14.49 -13.34
C MET A 1 -20.24 13.48 -12.22
N MET A 2 -20.85 12.28 -12.21
CA MET A 2 -20.57 11.25 -11.18
C MET A 2 -19.17 10.59 -11.23
N GLN A 3 -18.57 10.45 -12.43
CA GLN A 3 -17.22 9.84 -12.55
C GLN A 3 -16.07 10.79 -12.15
N GLN A 4 -16.28 12.11 -12.18
CA GLN A 4 -15.28 13.08 -11.72
C GLN A 4 -15.21 13.16 -10.20
N ASN A 5 -16.35 13.01 -9.51
CA ASN A 5 -16.37 13.00 -8.05
C ASN A 5 -15.69 11.76 -7.46
N LEU A 6 -15.77 10.59 -8.12
CA LEU A 6 -15.03 9.39 -7.69
C LEU A 6 -13.51 9.53 -7.88
N VAL A 7 -13.05 10.17 -8.97
CA VAL A 7 -11.62 10.41 -9.21
C VAL A 7 -11.06 11.48 -8.26
N ILE A 8 -11.83 12.51 -7.95
CA ILE A 8 -11.43 13.53 -6.96
C ILE A 8 -11.37 12.93 -5.56
N VAL A 9 -12.33 12.08 -5.17
CA VAL A 9 -12.27 11.33 -3.90
C VAL A 9 -11.09 10.37 -3.87
N TRP A 10 -10.76 9.70 -4.99
CA TRP A 10 -9.57 8.84 -5.09
C TRP A 10 -8.23 9.60 -5.04
N VAL A 11 -8.16 10.78 -5.67
CA VAL A 11 -6.98 11.67 -5.63
C VAL A 11 -6.86 12.35 -4.27
N GLN A 12 -7.98 12.70 -3.62
CA GLN A 12 -7.99 13.19 -2.24
C GLN A 12 -7.64 12.07 -1.24
N LEU A 13 -8.02 10.81 -1.47
CA LEU A 13 -7.57 9.65 -0.66
C LEU A 13 -6.11 9.25 -0.93
N GLN A 14 -5.53 9.69 -2.06
CA GLN A 14 -4.09 9.59 -2.33
C GLN A 14 -3.30 10.77 -1.73
N ASN A 15 -3.90 11.96 -1.68
CA ASN A 15 -3.27 13.20 -1.23
C ASN A 15 -3.58 13.58 0.23
N ALA A 16 -4.55 12.95 0.88
CA ALA A 16 -4.80 13.07 2.31
C ALA A 16 -3.81 12.18 3.08
N GLN A 17 -2.55 12.53 2.98
CA GLN A 17 -1.50 11.96 3.81
C GLN A 17 -1.56 12.67 5.16
N ILE A 18 -2.20 12.02 6.13
CA ILE A 18 -2.31 12.53 7.52
C ILE A 18 -0.92 12.71 8.14
N PHE A 19 0.08 11.95 7.68
CA PHE A 19 1.48 12.20 7.97
C PHE A 19 2.32 11.83 6.75
N LEU A 20 3.02 12.81 6.16
CA LEU A 20 4.15 12.52 5.28
C LEU A 20 5.26 11.90 6.13
N PHE A 21 5.23 10.57 6.25
CA PHE A 21 6.35 9.75 6.71
C PHE A 21 7.42 9.72 5.61
N HIS A 22 8.11 10.84 5.40
CA HIS A 22 9.34 10.89 4.60
C HIS A 22 10.53 10.43 5.46
N SER A 23 10.52 9.17 5.91
CA SER A 23 11.70 8.57 6.54
C SER A 23 12.47 7.73 5.53
N VAL A 24 13.58 8.29 5.04
CA VAL A 24 14.50 7.74 4.02
C VAL A 24 15.10 6.36 4.40
N LYS A 25 14.77 5.81 5.59
CA LYS A 25 15.36 4.58 6.15
C LYS A 25 14.38 3.46 6.49
N LEU A 26 13.07 3.69 6.46
CA LEU A 26 12.09 2.65 6.81
C LEU A 26 11.72 1.79 5.60
N THR A 27 11.45 0.51 5.86
CA THR A 27 10.91 -0.36 4.82
C THR A 27 9.47 0.05 4.51
N PRO A 28 8.97 -0.20 3.28
CA PRO A 28 7.58 0.07 2.97
C PRO A 28 6.57 -0.69 3.86
N PHE A 29 6.95 -1.87 4.35
CA PHE A 29 6.17 -2.64 5.33
C PHE A 29 6.07 -1.87 6.66
N SER A 30 7.20 -1.41 7.18
CA SER A 30 7.28 -0.64 8.42
C SER A 30 6.43 0.62 8.37
N VAL A 31 6.53 1.38 7.26
CA VAL A 31 5.74 2.60 7.06
C VAL A 31 4.24 2.30 7.07
N THR A 32 3.79 1.28 6.33
CA THR A 32 2.37 0.94 6.27
C THR A 32 1.86 0.45 7.63
N LEU A 33 2.65 -0.31 8.39
CA LEU A 33 2.24 -0.78 9.71
C LEU A 33 2.15 0.37 10.73
N GLN A 34 3.09 1.31 10.71
CA GLN A 34 3.02 2.52 11.56
C GLN A 34 1.84 3.41 11.19
N ASN A 35 1.56 3.60 9.89
CA ASN A 35 0.37 4.34 9.43
C ASN A 35 -0.92 3.70 9.94
N LEU A 36 -1.03 2.38 9.84
CA LEU A 36 -2.19 1.64 10.34
C LEU A 36 -2.41 1.91 11.83
N LEU A 37 -1.35 1.84 12.65
CA LEU A 37 -1.45 2.13 14.08
C LEU A 37 -1.91 3.57 14.35
N VAL A 38 -1.40 4.55 13.60
CA VAL A 38 -1.82 5.95 13.74
C VAL A 38 -3.30 6.11 13.36
N HIS A 39 -3.73 5.54 12.23
CA HIS A 39 -5.14 5.61 11.81
C HIS A 39 -6.08 4.89 12.79
N LEU A 40 -5.68 3.75 13.34
CA LEU A 40 -6.42 3.06 14.39
C LEU A 40 -6.53 3.92 15.65
N SER A 41 -5.43 4.55 16.06
CA SER A 41 -5.39 5.44 17.24
C SER A 41 -6.30 6.67 17.05
N LEU A 42 -6.25 7.29 15.87
CA LEU A 42 -7.13 8.41 15.52
C LEU A 42 -8.60 7.96 15.49
N LEU A 43 -8.91 6.78 14.92
CA LEU A 43 -10.27 6.26 14.91
C LEU A 43 -10.78 6.05 16.33
N VAL A 44 -9.99 5.44 17.22
CA VAL A 44 -10.32 5.29 18.64
C VAL A 44 -10.59 6.65 19.27
N ALA A 45 -9.75 7.66 19.04
CA ALA A 45 -9.96 9.00 19.57
C ALA A 45 -11.30 9.63 19.13
N THR A 46 -11.70 9.43 17.86
CA THR A 46 -13.01 9.89 17.38
C THR A 46 -14.17 9.15 18.06
N LEU A 47 -14.02 7.85 18.34
CA LEU A 47 -15.03 7.02 19.00
C LEU A 47 -15.15 7.33 20.49
N THR A 48 -14.09 7.85 21.12
CA THR A 48 -14.08 8.30 22.52
C THR A 48 -14.47 9.77 22.69
N GLY A 49 -14.94 10.44 21.63
CA GLY A 49 -15.50 11.80 21.71
C GLY A 49 -14.54 12.94 21.37
N HIS A 50 -13.33 12.66 20.88
CA HIS A 50 -12.31 13.67 20.53
C HIS A 50 -12.26 13.97 19.02
N VAL A 51 -13.43 14.02 18.36
CA VAL A 51 -13.49 14.19 16.89
C VAL A 51 -12.95 15.54 16.44
N GLU A 52 -13.21 16.61 17.18
CA GLU A 52 -12.81 17.98 16.84
C GLU A 52 -11.29 18.18 16.96
N GLU A 53 -10.64 17.47 17.88
CA GLU A 53 -9.18 17.41 18.00
C GLU A 53 -8.56 16.66 16.82
N VAL A 54 -9.17 15.53 16.42
CA VAL A 54 -8.70 14.74 15.27
C VAL A 54 -8.82 15.53 13.96
N VAL A 55 -9.92 16.27 13.76
CA VAL A 55 -10.10 17.13 12.58
C VAL A 55 -8.97 18.15 12.43
N LYS A 56 -8.47 18.72 13.53
CA LYS A 56 -7.34 19.67 13.52
C LYS A 56 -6.00 19.02 13.15
N LEU A 57 -5.86 17.71 13.34
CA LEU A 57 -4.64 16.95 13.03
C LEU A 57 -4.60 16.47 11.57
N VAL A 58 -5.75 16.36 10.91
CA VAL A 58 -5.89 15.78 9.56
C VAL A 58 -5.82 16.87 8.49
N HIS A 59 -4.99 16.65 7.48
CA HIS A 59 -4.90 17.51 6.30
C HIS A 59 -5.04 16.71 5.00
N PRO A 60 -5.81 17.19 3.99
CA PRO A 60 -6.67 18.38 4.01
C PRO A 60 -7.82 18.23 5.02
N GLU A 61 -8.42 19.36 5.42
CA GLU A 61 -9.48 19.36 6.43
C GLU A 61 -10.67 18.51 5.99
N VAL A 62 -11.10 17.60 6.88
CA VAL A 62 -12.23 16.70 6.66
C VAL A 62 -13.35 17.09 7.62
N ASN A 63 -14.58 17.13 7.12
CA ASN A 63 -15.76 17.43 7.94
C ASN A 63 -15.88 16.43 9.12
N SER A 64 -16.16 16.91 10.34
CA SER A 64 -16.30 16.08 11.55
C SER A 64 -17.24 14.90 11.36
N ASN A 65 -18.36 15.09 10.63
CA ASN A 65 -19.34 14.03 10.37
C ASN A 65 -18.82 12.92 9.44
N ALA A 66 -17.82 13.22 8.61
CA ALA A 66 -17.20 12.27 7.68
C ALA A 66 -15.89 11.67 8.21
N MET A 67 -15.37 12.16 9.34
CA MET A 67 -14.03 11.81 9.84
C MET A 67 -13.87 10.30 10.11
N GLN A 68 -14.85 9.67 10.75
CA GLN A 68 -14.80 8.24 11.03
C GLN A 68 -14.75 7.40 9.75
N MET A 69 -15.61 7.72 8.78
CA MET A 69 -15.63 7.04 7.48
C MET A 69 -14.30 7.23 6.73
N PHE A 70 -13.76 8.45 6.77
CA PHE A 70 -12.46 8.77 6.19
C PHE A 70 -11.34 7.92 6.81
N LEU A 71 -11.27 7.81 8.14
CA LEU A 71 -10.27 6.98 8.82
C LEU A 71 -10.44 5.49 8.53
N VAL A 72 -11.67 4.98 8.46
CA VAL A 72 -11.96 3.58 8.08
C VAL A 72 -11.46 3.29 6.67
N GLN A 73 -11.69 4.17 5.71
CA GLN A 73 -11.17 4.01 4.33
C GLN A 73 -9.64 3.99 4.28
N HIS A 74 -8.98 4.78 5.13
CA HIS A 74 -7.52 4.74 5.27
C HIS A 74 -7.04 3.42 5.89
N ILE A 75 -7.73 2.90 6.90
CA ILE A 75 -7.42 1.60 7.52
C ILE A 75 -7.59 0.46 6.51
N GLU A 76 -8.70 0.43 5.76
CA GLU A 76 -8.94 -0.57 4.70
C GLU A 76 -7.82 -0.57 3.65
N LYS A 77 -7.38 0.64 3.26
CA LYS A 77 -6.26 0.81 2.32
C LYS A 77 -4.94 0.31 2.92
N ASP A 78 -4.66 0.62 4.18
CA ASP A 78 -3.44 0.15 4.84
C ASP A 78 -3.43 -1.37 4.99
N LEU A 79 -4.57 -2.00 5.31
CA LEU A 79 -4.70 -3.46 5.36
C LEU A 79 -4.48 -4.09 3.97
N ALA A 80 -5.03 -3.50 2.91
CA ALA A 80 -4.78 -3.97 1.55
C ALA A 80 -3.31 -3.82 1.14
N LEU A 81 -2.66 -2.72 1.53
CA LEU A 81 -1.24 -2.51 1.30
C LEU A 81 -0.38 -3.50 2.11
N LEU A 82 -0.73 -3.77 3.37
CA LEU A 82 -0.05 -4.76 4.20
C LEU A 82 -0.15 -6.14 3.57
N SER A 83 -1.36 -6.58 3.21
CA SER A 83 -1.63 -7.87 2.56
C SER A 83 -0.73 -8.10 1.34
N ASN A 84 -0.63 -7.09 0.48
CA ASN A 84 0.29 -7.11 -0.65
C ASN A 84 1.76 -7.21 -0.20
N ARG A 85 2.18 -6.42 0.79
CA ARG A 85 3.58 -6.35 1.25
C ARG A 85 4.09 -7.59 1.95
N ILE A 86 3.26 -8.26 2.75
CA ILE A 86 3.59 -9.55 3.38
C ILE A 86 3.29 -10.73 2.46
N ALA A 87 2.65 -10.47 1.32
CA ALA A 87 2.17 -11.46 0.37
C ALA A 87 1.39 -12.57 1.07
N LYS A 88 0.38 -12.20 1.85
CA LYS A 88 -0.55 -13.12 2.51
C LYS A 88 -1.98 -12.83 2.07
N ASN A 89 -2.91 -13.72 2.38
CA ASN A 89 -4.33 -13.45 2.14
C ASN A 89 -4.87 -12.45 3.20
N ASN A 90 -6.12 -12.01 3.05
CA ASN A 90 -6.71 -11.02 3.96
C ASN A 90 -6.82 -11.53 5.41
N ASP A 91 -7.13 -12.82 5.60
CA ASP A 91 -7.31 -13.43 6.93
C ASP A 91 -5.98 -13.53 7.67
N ASP A 92 -4.93 -14.00 6.98
CA ASP A 92 -3.55 -14.02 7.48
C ASP A 92 -3.04 -12.60 7.75
N THR A 93 -3.42 -11.62 6.93
CA THR A 93 -3.06 -10.21 7.16
C THR A 93 -3.72 -9.69 8.43
N ASN A 94 -5.00 -9.96 8.63
CA ASN A 94 -5.71 -9.57 9.84
C ASN A 94 -5.09 -10.26 11.07
N SER A 95 -4.81 -11.56 10.96
CA SER A 95 -4.11 -12.35 11.98
C SER A 95 -2.74 -11.77 12.31
N ALA A 96 -1.98 -11.33 11.30
CA ALA A 96 -0.69 -10.67 11.47
C ALA A 96 -0.82 -9.35 12.24
N VAL A 97 -1.82 -8.52 11.93
CA VAL A 97 -2.07 -7.27 12.66
C VAL A 97 -2.40 -7.55 14.12
N HIS A 98 -3.28 -8.52 14.40
CA HIS A 98 -3.61 -8.90 15.77
C HIS A 98 -2.40 -9.49 16.53
N ALA A 99 -1.60 -10.34 15.87
CA ALA A 99 -0.36 -10.88 16.42
C ALA A 99 0.65 -9.76 16.72
N PHE A 100 0.74 -8.74 15.85
CA PHE A 100 1.60 -7.60 16.08
C PHE A 100 1.14 -6.74 17.26
N LEU A 101 -0.17 -6.48 17.40
CA LEU A 101 -0.71 -5.78 18.56
C LEU A 101 -0.41 -6.53 19.87
N LYS A 102 -0.53 -7.86 19.86
CA LYS A 102 -0.10 -8.71 20.98
C LYS A 102 1.40 -8.59 21.22
N HIS A 103 2.22 -8.62 20.17
CA HIS A 103 3.67 -8.44 20.27
C HIS A 103 4.02 -7.10 20.92
N LEU A 104 3.36 -6.00 20.54
CA LEU A 104 3.54 -4.70 21.18
C LEU A 104 3.21 -4.75 22.68
N LEU A 105 2.07 -5.35 23.04
CA LEU A 105 1.64 -5.46 24.44
C LEU A 105 2.61 -6.29 25.30
N LEU A 106 3.20 -7.35 24.74
CA LEU A 106 4.12 -8.24 25.46
C LEU A 106 5.54 -7.66 25.58
N ASN A 107 5.93 -6.76 24.69
CA ASN A 107 7.27 -6.17 24.64
C ASN A 107 7.28 -4.70 25.08
N ASP A 108 6.21 -4.22 25.72
CA ASP A 108 6.08 -2.88 26.28
C ASP A 108 6.90 -2.74 27.58
N GLU A 109 8.22 -2.83 27.46
CA GLU A 109 9.11 -2.46 28.56
C GLU A 109 9.24 -0.93 28.63
N PRO A 110 9.13 -0.33 29.85
CA PRO A 110 9.17 1.11 30.03
C PRO A 110 10.51 1.67 29.58
N ASP A 111 10.49 2.29 28.40
CA ASP A 111 11.64 2.89 27.75
C ASP A 111 11.42 4.40 27.65
N SER A 112 12.23 5.16 28.40
CA SER A 112 12.17 6.62 28.43
C SER A 112 12.35 7.25 27.04
N THR A 113 12.89 6.51 26.08
CA THR A 113 13.09 6.96 24.69
C THR A 113 11.77 7.09 23.91
N MET A 114 10.70 6.39 24.31
CA MET A 114 9.41 6.36 23.62
C MET A 114 8.41 7.41 24.13
N MET A 115 8.70 8.10 25.24
CA MET A 115 7.93 9.26 25.72
C MET A 115 8.48 10.56 25.11
N ALA A 116 8.50 10.62 23.77
CA ALA A 116 9.05 11.74 23.03
C ALA A 116 7.96 12.73 22.60
N ASP A 117 8.21 14.03 22.77
CA ASP A 117 7.39 15.08 22.18
C ASP A 117 7.59 15.12 20.65
N LEU A 118 6.58 14.67 19.89
CA LEU A 118 6.65 14.51 18.44
C LEU A 118 6.54 15.83 17.65
N THR A 119 6.89 16.96 18.27
CA THR A 119 6.75 18.32 17.70
C THR A 119 7.72 18.65 16.58
N SER A 120 8.88 17.96 16.50
CA SER A 120 9.85 18.18 15.42
C SER A 120 9.97 16.97 14.50
N VAL A 121 10.20 17.24 13.20
CA VAL A 121 10.45 16.22 12.19
C VAL A 121 11.63 15.31 12.58
N GLN A 122 12.66 15.88 13.21
CA GLN A 122 13.82 15.11 13.65
C GLN A 122 13.48 14.11 14.76
N ILE A 123 12.71 14.54 15.77
CA ILE A 123 12.28 13.66 16.87
C ILE A 123 11.32 12.60 16.34
N ARG A 124 10.38 12.97 15.46
CA ARG A 124 9.47 12.01 14.81
C ARG A 124 10.26 10.95 14.04
N ASN A 125 11.23 11.35 13.22
CA ASN A 125 12.09 10.42 12.50
C ASN A 125 12.87 9.50 13.46
N GLN A 126 13.37 10.02 14.59
CA GLN A 126 14.06 9.19 15.59
C GLN A 126 13.12 8.16 16.22
N TYR A 127 11.92 8.59 16.61
CA TYR A 127 10.86 7.72 17.12
C TYR A 127 10.51 6.61 16.13
N GLU A 128 10.20 6.97 14.88
CA GLU A 128 9.85 6.04 13.80
C GLU A 128 10.92 4.96 13.57
N ASN A 129 12.20 5.37 13.56
CA ASN A 129 13.33 4.44 13.40
C ASN A 129 13.56 3.57 14.64
N ALA A 130 13.37 4.12 15.84
CA ALA A 130 13.49 3.37 17.08
C ALA A 130 12.36 2.34 17.21
N PHE A 131 11.12 2.73 16.88
CA PHE A 131 9.95 1.86 16.87
C PHE A 131 10.12 0.71 15.87
N ASP A 132 10.60 1.02 14.65
CA ASP A 132 10.87 0.00 13.64
C ASP A 132 11.88 -1.06 14.13
N ARG A 133 13.02 -0.61 14.67
CA ARG A 133 14.07 -1.50 15.17
C ARG A 133 13.63 -2.32 16.36
N LYS A 134 12.86 -1.72 17.28
CA LYS A 134 12.46 -2.34 18.54
C LYS A 134 11.33 -3.35 18.36
N PHE A 135 10.34 -3.04 17.51
CA PHE A 135 9.11 -3.82 17.43
C PHE A 135 8.85 -4.43 16.05
N ILE A 136 8.99 -3.64 14.98
CA ILE A 136 8.58 -4.10 13.64
C ILE A 136 9.55 -5.14 13.08
N GLN A 137 10.86 -4.88 13.11
CA GLN A 137 11.84 -5.80 12.55
C GLN A 137 11.87 -7.16 13.26
N PRO A 138 11.84 -7.24 14.61
CA PRO A 138 11.73 -8.52 15.29
C PRO A 138 10.46 -9.28 14.92
N PHE A 139 9.31 -8.60 14.92
CA PHE A 139 8.04 -9.21 14.54
C PHE A 139 8.05 -9.71 13.08
N PHE A 140 8.59 -8.92 12.15
CA PHE A 140 8.64 -9.31 10.74
C PHE A 140 9.46 -10.59 10.53
N ASN A 141 10.56 -10.77 11.29
CA ASN A 141 11.37 -11.97 11.23
C ASN A 141 10.67 -13.22 11.80
N SER A 142 9.73 -13.03 12.74
CA SER A 142 8.94 -14.12 13.34
C SER A 142 7.54 -14.28 12.76
N LEU A 143 7.17 -13.48 11.75
CA LEU A 143 5.80 -13.37 11.24
C LEU A 143 5.23 -14.71 10.79
N ASP A 144 5.98 -15.50 10.02
CA ASP A 144 5.51 -16.81 9.55
C ASP A 144 5.29 -17.81 10.69
N GLU A 145 6.13 -17.74 11.73
CA GLU A 145 5.98 -18.58 12.92
C GLU A 145 4.76 -18.15 13.75
N GLU A 146 4.57 -16.85 13.96
CA GLU A 146 3.42 -16.28 14.66
C GLU A 146 2.11 -16.64 13.95
N LEU A 147 2.06 -16.53 12.62
CA LEU A 147 0.88 -16.93 11.84
C LEU A 147 0.63 -18.43 11.91
N LEU A 148 1.67 -19.27 11.86
CA LEU A 148 1.52 -20.70 12.02
C LEU A 148 0.97 -21.07 13.41
N GLN A 149 1.45 -20.41 14.46
CA GLN A 149 0.95 -20.61 15.83
C GLN A 149 -0.50 -20.13 15.98
N PHE A 150 -0.83 -18.98 15.41
CA PHE A 150 -2.19 -18.43 15.40
C PHE A 150 -3.16 -19.36 14.67
N ASN A 151 -2.79 -19.87 13.50
CA ASN A 151 -3.61 -20.81 12.74
C ASN A 151 -3.81 -22.13 13.49
N LYS A 152 -2.78 -22.66 14.16
CA LYS A 152 -2.92 -23.84 15.04
C LYS A 152 -3.87 -23.57 16.21
N PHE A 153 -3.80 -22.40 16.81
CA PHE A 153 -4.70 -22.00 17.89
C PHE A 153 -6.15 -21.92 17.39
N LEU A 154 -6.37 -21.27 16.24
CA LEU A 154 -7.68 -21.17 15.59
C LEU A 154 -8.28 -22.55 15.29
N ILE A 155 -7.49 -23.46 14.71
CA ILE A 155 -7.92 -24.84 14.40
C ILE A 155 -8.34 -25.60 15.67
N ALA A 156 -7.66 -25.36 16.79
CA ALA A 156 -7.99 -25.98 18.07
C ALA A 156 -9.28 -25.42 18.70
N GLU A 157 -9.79 -24.27 18.23
CA GLU A 157 -11.06 -23.72 18.71
C GLU A 157 -12.25 -24.52 18.18
N ARG A 158 -13.19 -24.81 19.09
CA ARG A 158 -14.43 -25.54 18.79
C ARG A 158 -15.25 -24.91 17.67
N CYS A 159 -15.24 -23.59 17.54
CA CYS A 159 -15.99 -22.88 16.49
C CYS A 159 -15.54 -23.29 15.07
N ILE A 160 -14.25 -23.57 14.89
CA ILE A 160 -13.66 -24.00 13.62
C ILE A 160 -13.79 -25.50 13.46
N ASN A 161 -13.46 -26.26 14.51
CA ASN A 161 -13.47 -27.73 14.46
C ASN A 161 -14.88 -28.33 14.30
N ASP A 162 -15.92 -27.66 14.83
CA ASP A 162 -17.31 -28.14 14.76
C ASP A 162 -18.03 -27.70 13.47
N SER A 163 -17.45 -26.77 12.69
CA SER A 163 -18.04 -26.27 11.45
C SER A 163 -17.53 -27.08 10.23
N PRO A 164 -18.40 -27.82 9.51
CA PRO A 164 -18.00 -28.62 8.35
C PRO A 164 -17.34 -27.80 7.23
N LEU A 165 -17.72 -26.52 7.09
CA LEU A 165 -17.11 -25.64 6.10
C LEU A 165 -15.69 -25.25 6.51
N MET A 166 -15.50 -24.90 7.78
CA MET A 166 -14.20 -24.46 8.30
C MET A 166 -13.20 -25.61 8.29
N ARG A 167 -13.61 -26.84 8.64
CA ARG A 167 -12.75 -28.02 8.52
C ARG A 167 -12.23 -28.25 7.11
N LYS A 168 -13.05 -27.97 6.08
CA LYS A 168 -12.64 -28.03 4.68
C LYS A 168 -11.69 -26.90 4.28
N ILE A 169 -11.97 -25.66 4.71
CA ILE A 169 -11.12 -24.50 4.41
C ILE A 169 -9.74 -24.64 5.04
N PHE A 170 -9.66 -25.15 6.26
CA PHE A 170 -8.41 -25.39 6.99
C PHE A 170 -7.79 -26.77 6.73
N GLU A 171 -8.32 -27.52 5.76
CA GLU A 171 -7.77 -28.82 5.32
C GLU A 171 -7.62 -29.85 6.48
N LEU A 172 -8.54 -29.85 7.46
CA LEU A 172 -8.46 -30.67 8.68
C LEU A 172 -8.91 -32.13 8.50
N ASP A 173 -9.67 -32.41 7.44
CA ASP A 173 -10.37 -33.69 7.22
C ASP A 173 -9.68 -34.62 6.20
N GLU A 174 -8.61 -34.18 5.54
CA GLU A 174 -8.05 -34.91 4.40
C GLU A 174 -6.83 -35.75 4.78
N GLU A 175 -7.01 -37.07 4.91
CA GLU A 175 -5.91 -38.02 4.89
C GLU A 175 -5.38 -38.23 3.46
N LEU A 176 -4.06 -38.27 3.30
CA LEU A 176 -3.38 -38.35 2.01
C LEU A 176 -3.49 -39.76 1.38
N ASP A 177 -4.61 -40.08 0.71
CA ASP A 177 -4.66 -41.27 -0.15
C ASP A 177 -4.20 -40.94 -1.58
N LEU A 178 -2.89 -41.11 -1.81
CA LEU A 178 -2.24 -40.88 -3.10
C LEU A 178 -2.35 -42.09 -4.05
N SER A 179 -3.02 -43.18 -3.65
CA SER A 179 -3.04 -44.42 -4.42
C SER A 179 -3.93 -44.36 -5.67
N ASN A 180 -4.95 -43.47 -5.70
CA ASN A 180 -5.87 -43.30 -6.82
C ASN A 180 -6.18 -41.80 -7.08
N ILE A 181 -5.24 -41.09 -7.70
CA ILE A 181 -5.43 -39.68 -8.07
C ILE A 181 -6.35 -39.59 -9.31
N THR A 182 -7.60 -39.22 -9.08
CA THR A 182 -8.56 -38.84 -10.13
C THR A 182 -8.77 -37.33 -10.13
N VAL A 183 -9.35 -36.76 -11.20
CA VAL A 183 -9.66 -35.31 -11.28
C VAL A 183 -10.62 -34.85 -10.17
N MET A 184 -11.38 -35.78 -9.58
CA MET A 184 -12.30 -35.52 -8.47
C MET A 184 -11.60 -35.56 -7.10
N ASN A 185 -10.28 -35.81 -7.05
CA ASN A 185 -9.54 -35.81 -5.80
C ASN A 185 -9.47 -34.37 -5.24
N PRO A 186 -10.00 -34.12 -4.02
CA PRO A 186 -10.01 -32.79 -3.39
C PRO A 186 -8.64 -32.12 -3.34
N GLN A 187 -7.56 -32.89 -3.26
CA GLN A 187 -6.18 -32.41 -3.22
C GLN A 187 -5.76 -31.63 -4.47
N LEU A 188 -6.41 -31.87 -5.62
CA LEU A 188 -6.15 -31.11 -6.85
C LEU A 188 -6.82 -29.73 -6.83
N TRP A 189 -7.75 -29.51 -5.90
CA TRP A 189 -8.56 -28.30 -5.78
C TRP A 189 -8.18 -27.43 -4.58
N LEU A 190 -7.07 -27.76 -3.89
CA LEU A 190 -6.54 -26.93 -2.81
C LEU A 190 -6.14 -25.56 -3.34
N TYR A 191 -6.47 -24.53 -2.57
CA TYR A 191 -6.12 -23.17 -2.91
C TYR A 191 -4.60 -22.99 -2.79
N LYS A 192 -3.97 -22.62 -3.90
CA LYS A 192 -2.57 -22.18 -3.91
C LYS A 192 -2.54 -20.69 -4.11
N GLN A 193 -1.87 -20.00 -3.20
CA GLN A 193 -1.69 -18.56 -3.33
C GLN A 193 -0.99 -18.22 -4.65
N SER A 194 -1.55 -17.27 -5.39
CA SER A 194 -0.95 -16.79 -6.63
C SER A 194 0.38 -16.10 -6.33
N VAL A 195 1.43 -16.45 -7.07
CA VAL A 195 2.74 -15.78 -6.97
C VAL A 195 2.61 -14.36 -7.54
N SER A 196 2.75 -13.35 -6.69
CA SER A 196 2.79 -11.93 -7.05
C SER A 196 4.22 -11.37 -7.06
N ILE A 197 4.42 -10.19 -7.67
CA ILE A 197 5.72 -9.49 -7.63
C ILE A 197 6.12 -9.19 -6.19
N GLU A 198 5.16 -8.88 -5.33
CA GLU A 198 5.37 -8.62 -3.91
C GLU A 198 5.80 -9.89 -3.16
N SER A 199 5.18 -11.04 -3.46
CA SER A 199 5.61 -12.33 -2.90
C SER A 199 7.05 -12.67 -3.26
N LEU A 200 7.46 -12.31 -4.50
CA LEU A 200 8.82 -12.46 -4.95
C LEU A 200 9.78 -11.48 -4.25
N LYS A 201 9.37 -10.22 -4.02
CA LYS A 201 10.13 -9.23 -3.25
C LYS A 201 10.43 -9.75 -1.83
N VAL A 202 9.42 -10.27 -1.13
CA VAL A 202 9.58 -10.86 0.21
C VAL A 202 10.51 -12.06 0.17
N ALA A 203 10.29 -13.01 -0.75
CA ALA A 203 11.12 -14.21 -0.88
C ALA A 203 12.59 -13.89 -1.17
N VAL A 204 12.85 -12.90 -2.03
CA VAL A 204 14.21 -12.43 -2.35
C VAL A 204 14.83 -11.75 -1.14
N GLN A 205 14.09 -10.94 -0.38
CA GLN A 205 14.60 -10.26 0.82
C GLN A 205 15.00 -11.26 1.92
N LEU A 206 14.20 -12.31 2.14
CA LEU A 206 14.53 -13.40 3.06
C LEU A 206 15.79 -14.17 2.63
N ARG A 207 15.95 -14.45 1.34
CA ARG A 207 17.17 -15.09 0.81
C ARG A 207 18.41 -14.18 0.82
N ALA A 208 18.24 -12.88 0.58
CA ALA A 208 19.34 -11.93 0.49
C ALA A 208 20.10 -11.77 1.82
N GLY A 209 19.45 -12.02 2.96
CA GLY A 209 20.07 -12.06 4.29
C GLY A 209 21.22 -13.09 4.44
N GLY A 210 21.34 -14.06 3.53
CA GLY A 210 22.42 -15.05 3.51
C GLY A 210 23.34 -15.03 2.28
N GLY A 211 23.09 -14.18 1.28
CA GLY A 211 23.83 -14.27 0.00
C GLY A 211 23.34 -13.33 -1.10
N ALA A 212 23.36 -12.02 -0.86
CA ALA A 212 22.92 -11.02 -1.83
C ALA A 212 23.76 -10.93 -3.13
N LYS A 213 24.92 -11.60 -3.23
CA LYS A 213 25.84 -11.47 -4.37
C LYS A 213 25.34 -12.17 -5.64
N ASP A 214 24.69 -13.32 -5.51
CA ASP A 214 24.31 -14.16 -6.66
C ASP A 214 23.03 -13.69 -7.36
N ILE A 215 22.20 -12.88 -6.70
CA ILE A 215 20.91 -12.37 -7.20
C ILE A 215 20.83 -10.84 -7.22
N SER A 216 21.97 -10.15 -7.18
CA SER A 216 22.05 -8.69 -7.06
C SER A 216 21.27 -7.93 -8.15
N ILE A 217 21.24 -8.44 -9.38
CA ILE A 217 20.45 -7.86 -10.48
C ILE A 217 18.95 -7.98 -10.21
N LEU A 218 18.49 -9.14 -9.74
CA LEU A 218 17.07 -9.37 -9.43
C LEU A 218 16.61 -8.47 -8.28
N VAL A 219 17.42 -8.33 -7.24
CA VAL A 219 17.15 -7.39 -6.12
C VAL A 219 16.95 -5.98 -6.67
N LYS A 220 17.90 -5.51 -7.48
CA LYS A 220 17.86 -4.15 -8.05
C LYS A 220 16.72 -3.94 -9.04
N PHE A 221 16.35 -4.97 -9.79
CA PHE A 221 15.18 -4.96 -10.67
C PHE A 221 13.89 -4.82 -9.86
N LEU A 222 13.73 -5.62 -8.81
CA LEU A 222 12.54 -5.59 -7.96
C LEU A 222 12.42 -4.26 -7.19
N GLU A 223 13.53 -3.67 -6.74
CA GLU A 223 13.55 -2.33 -6.15
C GLU A 223 13.05 -1.24 -7.11
N LYS A 224 13.30 -1.39 -8.42
CA LYS A 224 12.94 -0.41 -9.45
C LYS A 224 11.72 -0.79 -10.27
N GLU A 225 11.04 -1.89 -9.96
CA GLU A 225 9.98 -2.46 -10.77
C GLU A 225 8.84 -1.45 -11.06
N SER A 226 8.41 -0.68 -10.05
CA SER A 226 7.38 0.36 -10.23
C SER A 226 7.80 1.42 -11.26
N VAL A 227 9.06 1.87 -11.20
CA VAL A 227 9.62 2.84 -12.16
C VAL A 227 9.79 2.20 -13.55
N LEU A 228 10.32 0.99 -13.62
CA LEU A 228 10.51 0.25 -14.87
C LEU A 228 9.17 0.01 -15.58
N SER A 229 8.11 -0.24 -14.83
CA SER A 229 6.75 -0.41 -15.37
C SER A 229 6.24 0.84 -16.10
N LEU A 230 6.70 2.03 -15.71
CA LEU A 230 6.31 3.32 -16.30
C LEU A 230 7.13 3.66 -17.56
N ILE A 231 8.33 3.07 -17.73
CA ILE A 231 9.18 3.30 -18.90
C ILE A 231 8.47 2.92 -20.20
N LYS A 232 7.58 1.92 -20.17
CA LYS A 232 6.81 1.52 -21.35
C LYS A 232 5.94 2.66 -21.92
N GLU A 233 5.54 3.62 -21.08
CA GLU A 233 4.72 4.77 -21.47
C GLU A 233 5.57 5.95 -21.98
N LEU A 234 6.89 5.93 -21.77
CA LEU A 234 7.79 7.02 -22.13
C LEU A 234 7.75 7.38 -23.64
N PRO A 235 7.70 6.43 -24.59
CA PRO A 235 7.60 6.78 -26.01
C PRO A 235 6.36 7.61 -26.33
N LEU A 236 5.22 7.31 -25.68
CA LEU A 236 3.96 8.05 -25.87
C LEU A 236 4.07 9.47 -25.29
N ILE A 237 4.72 9.62 -24.14
CA ILE A 237 4.97 10.93 -23.53
C ILE A 237 5.91 11.78 -24.39
N LEU A 238 6.97 11.18 -24.95
CA LEU A 238 7.87 11.86 -25.87
C LEU A 238 7.19 12.25 -27.19
N GLU A 239 6.27 11.41 -27.68
CA GLU A 239 5.43 11.73 -28.83
C GLU A 239 4.53 12.94 -28.54
N LEU A 240 3.87 12.97 -27.37
CA LEU A 240 3.09 14.12 -26.92
C LEU A 240 3.94 15.38 -26.88
N GLN A 241 5.13 15.31 -26.27
CA GLN A 241 6.05 16.44 -26.17
C GLN A 241 6.45 16.96 -27.55
N LYS A 242 6.76 16.08 -28.51
CA LYS A 242 7.11 16.48 -29.89
C LYS A 242 5.95 17.17 -30.59
N ILE A 243 4.73 16.64 -30.47
CA ILE A 243 3.53 17.25 -31.06
C ILE A 243 3.31 18.64 -30.46
N LEU A 244 3.39 18.77 -29.14
CA LEU A 244 3.26 20.06 -28.45
C LEU A 244 4.36 21.04 -28.91
N GLN A 245 5.61 20.59 -29.02
CA GLN A 245 6.70 21.43 -29.52
C GLN A 245 6.47 21.90 -30.96
N GLN A 246 5.97 21.03 -31.84
CA GLN A 246 5.68 21.38 -33.24
C GLN A 246 4.54 22.39 -33.35
N GLU A 247 3.47 22.22 -32.57
CA GLU A 247 2.31 23.12 -32.61
C GLU A 247 2.61 24.48 -31.97
N PHE A 248 3.45 24.51 -30.93
CA PHE A 248 3.65 25.70 -30.09
C PHE A 248 5.00 26.41 -30.23
N ASN A 249 5.95 25.86 -31.00
CA ASN A 249 7.18 26.59 -31.27
C ASN A 249 6.83 27.96 -31.87
N TYR A 250 7.22 29.03 -31.16
CA TYR A 250 7.01 30.43 -31.52
C TYR A 250 5.56 30.96 -31.52
N LYS A 251 4.54 30.18 -31.10
CA LYS A 251 3.12 30.62 -31.09
C LYS A 251 2.53 30.88 -29.70
N LEU A 252 3.16 30.40 -28.64
CA LEU A 252 2.65 30.51 -27.28
C LEU A 252 3.64 31.33 -26.44
N ASP A 253 3.21 32.47 -25.91
CA ASP A 253 3.99 33.17 -24.89
C ASP A 253 3.83 32.46 -23.53
N LYS A 254 4.84 32.61 -22.66
CA LYS A 254 4.92 31.92 -21.37
C LYS A 254 3.79 32.32 -20.40
N GLN A 255 3.29 33.55 -20.48
CA GLN A 255 2.18 34.06 -19.68
C GLN A 255 0.85 33.42 -20.13
N THR A 256 0.57 33.44 -21.44
CA THR A 256 -0.64 32.84 -22.03
C THR A 256 -0.69 31.32 -21.89
N ALA A 257 0.47 30.66 -21.78
CA ALA A 257 0.57 29.22 -21.57
C ALA A 257 0.15 28.76 -20.15
N VAL A 258 0.34 29.60 -19.13
CA VAL A 258 0.04 29.26 -17.73
C VAL A 258 -1.46 29.31 -17.45
N ASP A 259 -2.17 30.21 -18.11
CA ASP A 259 -3.61 30.43 -17.88
C ASP A 259 -4.50 29.49 -18.70
N LYS A 260 -3.94 28.76 -19.68
CA LYS A 260 -4.69 27.92 -20.61
C LYS A 260 -4.80 26.49 -20.10
N THR A 261 -6.03 26.00 -19.97
CA THR A 261 -6.29 24.61 -19.56
C THR A 261 -6.10 23.62 -20.71
N VAL A 262 -5.87 22.35 -20.38
CA VAL A 262 -5.77 21.25 -21.36
C VAL A 262 -7.04 21.12 -22.21
N ASN A 263 -8.22 21.40 -21.62
CA ASN A 263 -9.49 21.32 -22.34
C ASN A 263 -9.67 22.47 -23.35
N GLU A 264 -9.27 23.68 -22.98
CA GLU A 264 -9.25 24.84 -23.88
C GLU A 264 -8.24 24.63 -25.02
N PHE A 265 -7.09 24.04 -24.71
CA PHE A 265 -6.15 23.59 -25.74
C PHE A 265 -6.76 22.59 -26.72
N LEU A 266 -7.42 21.55 -26.22
CA LEU A 266 -8.08 20.54 -27.08
C LEU A 266 -9.26 21.13 -27.90
N ALA A 267 -9.75 22.32 -27.58
CA ALA A 267 -10.79 23.01 -28.35
C ALA A 267 -10.21 23.68 -29.62
N ASP A 268 -8.97 24.15 -29.58
CA ASP A 268 -8.35 24.95 -30.66
C ASP A 268 -7.64 24.10 -31.74
N ILE A 269 -7.54 22.79 -31.54
CA ILE A 269 -6.80 21.88 -32.43
C ILE A 269 -7.73 21.27 -33.48
N ASN A 270 -7.17 20.98 -34.66
CA ASN A 270 -7.82 20.20 -35.70
C ASN A 270 -8.44 18.90 -35.13
N PRO A 271 -9.72 18.60 -35.42
CA PRO A 271 -10.43 17.42 -34.91
C PRO A 271 -9.72 16.08 -35.15
N GLU A 272 -8.91 15.92 -36.19
CA GLU A 272 -8.13 14.69 -36.43
C GLU A 272 -6.99 14.50 -35.42
N LEU A 273 -6.27 15.58 -35.11
CA LEU A 273 -5.18 15.59 -34.12
C LEU A 273 -5.71 15.55 -32.69
N LYS A 274 -6.89 16.13 -32.45
CA LYS A 274 -7.55 16.19 -31.13
C LYS A 274 -7.68 14.82 -30.46
N LYS A 275 -8.15 13.80 -31.19
CA LYS A 275 -8.32 12.44 -30.63
C LYS A 275 -6.98 11.82 -30.23
N LYS A 276 -5.94 12.03 -31.05
CA LYS A 276 -4.59 11.51 -30.78
C LYS A 276 -3.99 12.20 -29.55
N ILE A 277 -4.07 13.51 -29.49
CA ILE A 277 -3.56 14.31 -28.36
C ILE A 277 -4.33 14.00 -27.08
N ASP A 278 -5.65 13.89 -27.10
CA ASP A 278 -6.45 13.50 -25.93
C ASP A 278 -6.01 12.14 -25.35
N LYS A 279 -5.77 11.14 -26.21
CA LYS A 279 -5.26 9.83 -25.78
C LYS A 279 -3.87 9.95 -25.12
N LEU A 280 -2.96 10.69 -25.75
CA LEU A 280 -1.60 10.88 -25.25
C LEU A 280 -1.58 11.67 -23.94
N THR A 281 -2.40 12.71 -23.82
CA THR A 281 -2.59 13.50 -22.61
C THR A 281 -3.15 12.65 -21.47
N LYS A 282 -4.16 11.80 -21.72
CA LYS A 282 -4.68 10.86 -20.72
C LYS A 282 -3.61 9.89 -20.24
N CYS A 283 -2.78 9.39 -21.16
CA CYS A 283 -1.62 8.57 -20.82
C CYS A 283 -0.66 9.33 -19.92
N PHE A 284 -0.27 10.56 -20.29
CA PHE A 284 0.61 11.41 -19.50
C PHE A 284 0.05 11.67 -18.09
N ILE A 285 -1.21 12.07 -17.96
CA ILE A 285 -1.85 12.33 -16.66
C ILE A 285 -1.81 11.07 -15.78
N LYS A 286 -2.16 9.91 -16.35
CA LYS A 286 -2.12 8.64 -15.63
C LYS A 286 -0.71 8.32 -15.15
N THR A 287 0.29 8.39 -16.03
CA THR A 287 1.69 8.09 -15.70
C THR A 287 2.24 9.10 -14.69
N TRP A 288 1.92 10.39 -14.83
CA TRP A 288 2.33 11.44 -13.90
C TRP A 288 1.73 11.22 -12.51
N ASN A 289 0.44 10.93 -12.40
CA ASN A 289 -0.21 10.64 -11.12
C ASN A 289 0.38 9.38 -10.45
N GLN A 290 0.92 8.44 -11.23
CA GLN A 290 1.62 7.28 -10.69
C GLN A 290 3.07 7.58 -10.28
N ALA A 291 3.73 8.52 -10.95
CA ALA A 291 5.16 8.75 -10.82
C ALA A 291 5.53 9.96 -9.95
N HIS A 292 4.66 10.97 -9.82
CA HIS A 292 4.99 12.23 -9.16
C HIS A 292 5.47 12.04 -7.71
N GLY A 293 4.86 11.12 -6.96
CA GLY A 293 5.30 10.76 -5.60
C GLY A 293 6.59 9.92 -5.54
N LEU A 294 7.16 9.51 -6.67
CA LEU A 294 8.47 8.84 -6.75
C LEU A 294 9.62 9.82 -7.03
N PHE A 295 9.31 11.06 -7.44
CA PHE A 295 10.29 12.09 -7.83
C PHE A 295 10.42 13.24 -6.82
N THR A 296 9.59 13.25 -5.77
CA THR A 296 9.66 14.14 -4.61
C THR A 296 10.36 13.45 -3.46
#